data_AF-A0AAV4A143-F1
#
_entry.id   AF-A0AAV4A143-F1
#
_cell.length_a   1.000
_cell.length_b   1.000
_cell.length_c   1.000
_cell.angle_alpha   90.00
_cell.angle_beta   90.00
_cell.angle_gamma   90.00
#
_symmetry.space_group_name_H-M   'P 1'
#
loop_
_entity.id
_entity.type
_entity.pdbx_description
1 polymer ?
#
loop_
_entity_poly.entity_id
_entity_poly.type
_entity_poly.pdbx_seq_one_letter_code
_entity_poly.pdbx_strand_id
1 'polypeptide(L)'
;MTTGQVFKDAADIFCRLFNHKAALHGLNQNFVREFEQMQDDLISLSQCLNKAEKCNQLLYPATQEGFEAHIQLLGEAVNNTTWACQRILLDESEKKMDWLEQGRVRRGQEWDRFIQGQAQARIQHADNEFEVRADGLRRHYADLEEQLSQGAVGRLL
;
A
#
# COMPACT_ATOMS: atom_id res chain seq x y z
N MET A 1 -29.16 26.15 100.28
CA MET A 1 -28.87 26.65 98.92
C MET A 1 -28.79 28.16 98.97
N THR A 2 -27.72 28.76 98.48
CA THR A 2 -27.60 30.22 98.39
C THR A 2 -28.44 30.71 97.19
N THR A 3 -29.04 31.89 97.33
CA THR A 3 -29.84 32.54 96.28
C THR A 3 -29.09 32.70 94.96
N GLY A 4 -27.76 32.89 95.02
CA GLY A 4 -26.90 32.93 93.84
C GLY A 4 -26.83 31.60 93.06
N GLN A 5 -26.95 30.46 93.73
CA GLN A 5 -26.94 29.14 93.08
C GLN A 5 -28.22 28.95 92.25
N VAL A 6 -29.37 29.33 92.81
CA VAL A 6 -30.69 29.23 92.17
C VAL A 6 -30.75 30.09 90.90
N PHE A 7 -30.20 31.31 90.94
CA PHE A 7 -30.12 32.17 89.77
C PHE A 7 -29.24 31.59 88.66
N LYS A 8 -28.14 30.94 89.04
CA LYS A 8 -27.22 30.32 88.08
C LYS A 8 -27.86 29.12 87.38
N ASP A 9 -28.54 28.27 88.15
CA ASP A 9 -29.26 27.11 87.61
C ASP A 9 -30.44 27.53 86.72
N ALA A 10 -31.19 28.56 87.12
CA ALA A 10 -32.28 29.10 86.30
C ALA A 10 -31.77 29.69 84.98
N ALA A 11 -30.64 30.41 85.01
CA ALA A 11 -30.01 30.95 83.82
C ALA A 11 -29.46 29.83 82.90
N ASP A 12 -28.90 28.76 83.47
CA ASP A 12 -28.38 27.64 82.70
C ASP A 12 -29.50 26.82 82.05
N ILE A 13 -30.61 26.59 82.78
CA ILE A 13 -31.84 26.00 82.23
C ILE A 13 -32.40 26.87 81.11
N PHE A 14 -32.48 28.20 81.32
CA PHE A 14 -32.98 29.13 80.31
C PHE A 14 -32.11 29.11 79.06
N CYS A 15 -30.78 29.12 79.20
CA CYS A 15 -29.87 29.03 78.06
C CYS A 15 -30.04 27.69 77.32
N ARG A 16 -30.17 26.57 78.03
CA ARG A 16 -30.36 25.26 77.37
C ARG A 16 -31.71 25.13 76.66
N LEU A 17 -32.77 25.68 77.25
CA LEU A 17 -34.11 25.59 76.70
C LEU A 17 -34.38 26.59 75.58
N PHE A 18 -33.78 27.79 75.63
CA PHE A 18 -34.16 28.90 74.77
C PHE A 18 -33.01 29.46 73.92
N ASN A 19 -31.76 29.07 74.16
CA ASN A 19 -30.64 29.48 73.30
C ASN A 19 -30.50 28.54 72.09
N HIS A 20 -31.48 28.59 71.19
CA HIS A 20 -31.50 27.81 69.95
C HIS A 20 -30.51 28.32 68.89
N LYS A 21 -29.66 29.30 69.22
CA LYS A 21 -28.78 29.97 68.26
C LYS A 21 -27.90 29.00 67.50
N ALA A 22 -27.35 27.97 68.17
CA ALA A 22 -26.53 26.95 67.51
C ALA A 22 -27.35 26.05 66.56
N ALA A 23 -28.55 25.64 66.98
CA ALA A 23 -29.44 24.83 66.14
C ALA A 23 -29.94 25.60 64.91
N LEU A 24 -30.37 26.86 65.10
CA LEU A 24 -30.77 27.75 64.01
C LEU A 24 -29.61 28.06 63.06
N HIS A 25 -28.39 28.22 63.59
CA HIS A 25 -27.21 28.42 62.77
C HIS A 25 -26.90 27.20 61.88
N GLY A 26 -26.99 25.98 62.44
CA GLY A 26 -26.82 24.75 61.67
C GLY A 26 -27.90 24.56 60.61
N LEU A 27 -29.16 24.84 60.94
CA LEU A 27 -30.28 24.79 59.98
C LEU A 27 -30.08 25.80 58.84
N ASN A 28 -29.71 27.04 59.16
CA ASN A 28 -29.45 28.06 58.15
C ASN A 28 -28.27 27.68 57.24
N GLN A 29 -27.18 27.13 57.80
CA GLN A 29 -26.04 26.68 56.99
C GLN A 29 -26.39 25.51 56.07
N ASN A 30 -27.16 24.54 56.57
CA ASN A 30 -27.60 23.41 55.75
C ASN A 30 -28.55 23.89 54.64
N PHE A 31 -29.49 24.77 54.96
CA PHE A 31 -30.41 25.34 53.98
C PHE A 31 -29.67 26.07 52.85
N VAL A 32 -28.68 26.91 53.19
CA VAL A 32 -27.86 27.61 52.18
C VAL A 32 -27.11 26.60 51.31
N ARG A 33 -26.47 25.60 51.91
CA ARG A 33 -25.71 24.58 51.18
C ARG A 33 -26.58 23.77 50.22
N GLU A 34 -27.75 23.32 50.66
CA GLU A 34 -28.69 22.58 49.81
C GLU A 34 -29.21 23.44 48.66
N PHE A 35 -29.45 24.74 48.92
CA PHE A 35 -29.89 25.67 47.89
C PHE A 35 -28.81 25.93 46.84
N GLU A 36 -27.56 26.13 47.26
CA GLU A 36 -26.41 26.29 46.37
C GLU A 36 -26.18 25.02 45.52
N GLN A 37 -26.25 23.83 46.13
CA GLN A 37 -26.12 22.57 45.40
C GLN A 37 -27.23 22.38 44.35
N MET A 38 -28.49 22.67 44.71
CA MET A 38 -29.60 22.64 43.77
C MET A 38 -29.39 23.59 42.58
N GLN A 39 -28.83 24.77 42.85
CA GLN A 39 -28.53 25.75 41.79
C GLN A 39 -27.45 25.25 40.85
N ASP A 40 -26.37 24.67 41.36
CA ASP A 40 -25.29 24.08 40.56
C ASP A 40 -25.79 22.92 39.70
N ASP A 41 -26.61 22.03 40.25
CA ASP A 41 -27.21 20.92 39.52
C ASP A 41 -28.10 21.42 38.37
N LEU A 42 -28.88 22.48 38.61
CA LEU A 42 -29.76 23.07 37.60
C LEU A 42 -28.97 23.76 36.48
N ILE A 43 -27.86 24.42 36.82
CA ILE A 43 -26.92 24.99 35.84
C ILE A 43 -26.30 23.86 35.01
N SER A 44 -25.81 22.81 35.66
CA SER A 44 -25.21 21.64 35.00
C SER A 44 -26.21 20.98 34.02
N LEU A 45 -27.45 20.78 34.46
CA LEU A 45 -28.50 20.21 33.62
C LEU A 45 -28.81 21.11 32.42
N SER A 46 -28.88 22.43 32.61
CA SER A 46 -29.10 23.39 31.52
C SER A 46 -27.97 23.38 30.49
N GLN A 47 -26.72 23.22 30.93
CA GLN A 47 -25.56 23.10 30.04
C GLN A 47 -25.60 21.79 29.26
N CYS A 48 -25.99 20.70 29.91
CA CYS A 48 -26.16 19.40 29.27
C CYS A 48 -27.26 19.45 28.21
N LEU A 49 -28.40 20.07 28.53
CA LEU A 49 -29.51 20.27 27.60
C LEU A 49 -29.08 21.10 26.38
N ASN A 50 -28.42 22.24 26.60
CA ASN A 50 -27.90 23.07 25.52
C ASN A 50 -26.93 22.32 24.61
N LYS A 51 -26.05 21.49 25.17
CA LYS A 51 -25.14 20.63 24.38
C LYS A 51 -25.92 19.60 23.57
N ALA A 52 -26.89 18.93 24.20
CA ALA A 52 -27.73 17.93 23.53
C ALA A 52 -28.52 18.56 22.37
N GLU A 53 -29.13 19.72 22.59
CA GLU A 53 -29.85 20.47 21.56
C GLU A 53 -28.92 20.90 20.42
N LYS A 54 -27.74 21.44 20.74
CA LYS A 54 -26.75 21.80 19.71
C LYS A 54 -26.31 20.59 18.89
N CYS A 55 -26.08 19.44 19.54
CA CYS A 55 -25.75 18.21 18.82
C CYS A 55 -26.89 17.79 17.89
N ASN A 56 -28.12 17.81 18.38
CA ASN A 56 -29.28 17.27 17.66
C ASN A 56 -29.75 18.20 16.53
N GLN A 57 -29.67 19.51 16.72
CA GLN A 57 -30.18 20.51 15.77
C GLN A 57 -29.13 20.98 14.76
N LEU A 58 -27.84 20.97 15.12
CA LEU A 58 -26.78 21.52 14.26
C LEU A 58 -25.81 20.43 13.79
N LEU A 59 -25.18 19.74 14.73
CA LEU A 59 -24.05 18.87 14.39
C LEU A 59 -24.51 17.61 13.66
N TYR A 60 -25.56 16.96 14.14
CA TYR A 60 -26.05 15.72 13.56
C TYR A 60 -26.57 15.93 12.12
N PRO A 61 -27.44 16.93 11.84
CA PRO A 61 -27.87 17.21 10.46
C PRO A 61 -26.71 17.56 9.54
N ALA A 62 -25.79 18.44 9.97
CA ALA A 62 -24.64 18.83 9.16
C ALA A 62 -23.72 17.64 8.84
N THR A 63 -23.55 16.72 9.79
CA THR A 63 -22.74 15.51 9.58
C THR A 63 -23.45 14.57 8.61
N GLN A 64 -24.77 14.42 8.74
CA GLN A 64 -25.57 13.58 7.85
C GLN A 64 -25.55 14.11 6.41
N GLU A 65 -25.75 15.42 6.22
CA GLU A 65 -25.66 16.06 4.91
C GLU A 65 -24.27 15.91 4.29
N GLY A 66 -23.20 16.17 5.06
CA GLY A 66 -21.84 15.99 4.58
C GLY A 66 -21.52 14.54 4.22
N PHE A 67 -22.05 13.58 4.98
CA PHE A 67 -21.89 12.17 4.70
C PHE A 67 -22.63 11.75 3.42
N GLU A 68 -23.89 12.17 3.29
CA GLU A 68 -24.73 11.86 2.12
C GLU A 68 -24.17 12.48 0.84
N ALA A 69 -23.62 13.69 0.92
CA ALA A 69 -22.98 14.37 -0.21
C ALA A 69 -21.67 13.70 -0.67
N HIS A 70 -20.92 13.09 0.23
CA HIS A 70 -19.56 12.62 -0.07
C HIS A 70 -19.41 11.10 -0.14
N ILE A 71 -20.34 10.32 0.41
CA ILE A 71 -20.20 8.86 0.42
C ILE A 71 -20.25 8.26 -0.99
N GLN A 72 -21.09 8.80 -1.87
CA GLN A 72 -21.15 8.32 -3.25
C GLN A 72 -19.87 8.64 -4.00
N LEU A 73 -19.37 9.88 -3.88
CA LEU A 73 -18.10 10.29 -4.48
C LEU A 73 -16.92 9.42 -3.99
N LEU A 74 -16.90 9.09 -2.70
CA LEU A 74 -15.91 8.19 -2.13
C LEU A 74 -16.04 6.78 -2.72
N GLY A 75 -17.26 6.25 -2.82
CA GLY A 75 -17.53 4.95 -3.42
C GLY A 75 -17.09 4.88 -4.89
N GLU A 76 -17.40 5.91 -5.67
CA GLU A 76 -16.95 6.04 -7.06
C GLU A 76 -15.43 6.10 -7.17
N ALA A 77 -14.76 6.90 -6.33
CA ALA A 77 -13.31 7.00 -6.33
C ALA A 77 -12.64 5.67 -5.99
N VAL A 78 -13.15 4.94 -5.00
CA VAL A 78 -12.66 3.60 -4.64
C VAL A 78 -12.87 2.60 -5.77
N ASN A 79 -14.04 2.61 -6.40
CA ASN A 79 -14.33 1.71 -7.53
C ASN A 79 -13.44 2.01 -8.74
N ASN A 80 -13.27 3.27 -9.09
CA ASN A 80 -12.40 3.70 -10.19
C ASN A 80 -10.94 3.32 -9.95
N THR A 81 -10.46 3.52 -8.72
CA THR A 81 -9.10 3.13 -8.32
C THR A 81 -8.93 1.61 -8.38
N THR A 82 -9.91 0.86 -7.89
CA THR A 82 -9.91 -0.61 -7.95
C THR A 82 -9.87 -1.11 -9.39
N TRP A 83 -10.69 -0.53 -10.27
CA TRP A 83 -10.69 -0.86 -11.70
C TRP A 83 -9.34 -0.54 -12.36
N ALA A 84 -8.76 0.62 -12.06
CA ALA A 84 -7.45 0.99 -12.59
C ALA A 84 -6.34 0.02 -12.15
N CYS A 85 -6.33 -0.39 -10.88
CA CYS A 85 -5.40 -1.38 -10.36
C CYS A 85 -5.56 -2.74 -11.06
N GLN A 86 -6.79 -3.20 -11.24
CA GLN A 86 -7.07 -4.45 -11.97
C GLN A 86 -6.59 -4.37 -13.42
N ARG A 87 -6.80 -3.23 -14.09
CA ARG A 87 -6.34 -3.03 -15.46
C ARG A 87 -4.81 -3.05 -15.55
N ILE A 88 -4.11 -2.43 -14.60
CA ILE A 88 -2.63 -2.47 -14.54
C ILE A 88 -2.15 -3.92 -14.40
N LEU A 89 -2.75 -4.71 -13.50
CA LEU A 89 -2.40 -6.12 -13.30
C LEU A 89 -2.61 -6.97 -14.57
N LEU A 90 -3.72 -6.73 -15.28
CA LEU A 90 -4.02 -7.39 -16.56
C LEU A 90 -2.98 -6.99 -17.63
N ASP A 91 -2.75 -5.70 -17.81
CA ASP A 91 -1.77 -5.14 -18.75
C ASP A 91 -0.36 -5.70 -18.49
N GLU A 92 0.07 -5.80 -17.24
CA GLU A 92 1.37 -6.39 -16.87
C GLU A 92 1.45 -7.86 -17.24
N SER A 93 0.37 -8.61 -17.04
CA SER A 93 0.31 -10.04 -17.37
C SER A 93 0.36 -10.27 -18.88
N GLU A 94 -0.38 -9.48 -19.66
CA GLU A 94 -0.42 -9.56 -21.12
C GLU A 94 0.90 -9.11 -21.74
N LYS A 95 1.44 -7.95 -21.33
CA LYS A 95 2.73 -7.44 -21.84
C LYS A 95 3.88 -8.40 -21.52
N LYS A 96 3.84 -9.07 -20.36
CA LYS A 96 4.84 -10.07 -20.00
C LYS A 96 4.76 -11.30 -20.92
N MET A 97 3.56 -11.75 -21.26
CA MET A 97 3.36 -12.87 -22.19
C MET A 97 3.85 -12.49 -23.60
N ASP A 98 3.50 -11.31 -24.09
CA ASP A 98 3.92 -10.82 -25.41
C ASP A 98 5.44 -10.68 -25.52
N TRP A 99 6.09 -10.11 -24.51
CA TRP A 99 7.56 -9.97 -24.50
C TRP A 99 8.26 -11.34 -24.50
N LEU A 100 7.75 -12.30 -23.73
CA LEU A 100 8.30 -13.66 -23.71
C LEU A 100 8.16 -14.35 -25.07
N GLU A 101 7.01 -14.18 -25.74
CA GLU A 101 6.76 -14.77 -27.05
C GLU A 101 7.64 -14.14 -28.13
N GLN A 102 7.74 -12.82 -28.17
CA GLN A 102 8.68 -12.10 -29.05
C GLN A 102 10.12 -12.56 -28.83
N GLY A 103 10.52 -12.76 -27.56
CA GLY A 103 11.82 -13.30 -27.20
C GLY A 103 12.04 -14.74 -27.71
N ARG A 104 11.02 -15.60 -27.67
CA ARG A 104 11.09 -16.97 -28.22
C ARG A 104 11.26 -16.93 -29.73
N VAL A 105 10.45 -16.15 -30.44
CA VAL A 105 10.53 -16.01 -31.90
C VAL A 105 11.90 -15.49 -32.32
N ARG A 106 12.41 -14.45 -31.66
CA ARG A 106 13.73 -13.89 -31.94
C ARG A 106 14.85 -14.92 -31.76
N ARG A 107 14.85 -15.66 -30.64
CA ARG A 107 15.85 -16.71 -30.40
C ARG A 107 15.77 -17.83 -31.44
N GLY A 108 14.56 -18.20 -31.88
CA GLY A 108 14.37 -19.17 -32.97
C GLY A 108 15.02 -18.69 -34.27
N GLN A 109 14.77 -17.44 -34.66
CA GLN A 109 15.37 -16.85 -35.87
C GLN A 109 16.90 -16.74 -35.77
N GLU A 110 17.43 -16.35 -34.60
CA GLU A 110 18.88 -16.30 -34.35
C GLU A 110 19.51 -17.69 -34.44
N TRP A 111 18.85 -18.71 -33.90
CA TRP A 111 19.29 -20.10 -33.98
C TRP A 111 19.28 -20.63 -35.41
N ASP A 112 18.21 -20.39 -36.17
CA ASP A 112 18.11 -20.82 -37.56
C ASP A 112 19.21 -20.19 -38.41
N ARG A 113 19.46 -18.88 -38.24
CA ARG A 113 20.56 -18.18 -38.91
C ARG A 113 21.92 -18.77 -38.53
N PHE A 114 22.12 -19.10 -37.25
CA PHE A 114 23.36 -19.71 -36.79
C PHE A 114 23.59 -21.08 -37.44
N ILE A 115 22.57 -21.94 -37.47
CA ILE A 115 22.65 -23.27 -38.07
C ILE A 115 22.88 -23.19 -39.58
N GLN A 116 22.15 -22.31 -40.28
CA GLN A 116 22.36 -22.08 -41.71
C GLN A 116 23.77 -21.57 -42.00
N GLY A 117 24.28 -20.63 -41.19
CA GLY A 117 25.65 -20.13 -41.31
C GLY A 117 26.71 -21.23 -41.09
N GLN A 118 26.51 -22.09 -40.08
CA GLN A 118 27.37 -23.26 -39.84
C GLN A 118 27.33 -24.26 -41.01
N ALA A 119 26.15 -24.57 -41.53
CA ALA A 119 25.99 -25.46 -42.67
C ALA A 119 26.71 -24.91 -43.90
N GLN A 120 26.51 -23.62 -44.20
CA GLN A 120 27.16 -22.94 -45.31
C GLN A 120 28.70 -22.95 -45.17
N ALA A 121 29.22 -22.67 -43.96
CA ALA A 121 30.65 -22.69 -43.70
C ALA A 121 31.26 -24.08 -43.89
N ARG A 122 30.54 -25.15 -43.51
CA ARG A 122 30.99 -26.53 -43.74
C ARG A 122 31.03 -26.90 -45.21
N ILE A 123 30.01 -26.50 -45.98
CA ILE A 123 29.96 -26.72 -47.43
C ILE A 123 31.14 -26.01 -48.09
N GLN A 124 31.32 -24.71 -47.81
CA GLN A 124 32.44 -23.93 -48.35
C GLN A 124 33.81 -24.52 -48.00
N HIS A 125 33.97 -25.04 -46.78
CA HIS A 125 35.21 -25.71 -46.37
C HIS A 125 35.44 -26.99 -47.18
N ALA A 126 34.41 -27.82 -47.37
CA ALA A 126 34.51 -29.05 -48.16
C ALA A 126 34.83 -28.76 -49.63
N ASP A 127 34.19 -27.76 -50.24
CA ASP A 127 34.44 -27.34 -51.61
C ASP A 127 35.89 -26.83 -51.78
N ASN A 128 36.38 -26.02 -50.83
CA ASN A 128 37.76 -25.53 -50.85
C ASN A 128 38.77 -26.69 -50.73
N GLU A 129 38.54 -27.64 -49.81
CA GLU A 129 39.41 -28.82 -49.70
C GLU A 129 39.39 -29.68 -50.97
N PHE A 130 38.23 -29.80 -51.61
CA PHE A 130 38.09 -30.54 -52.87
C PHE A 130 38.89 -29.87 -53.99
N GLU A 131 38.74 -28.55 -54.18
CA GLU A 131 39.49 -27.79 -55.21
C GLU A 131 41.00 -27.88 -54.98
N VAL A 132 41.45 -27.75 -53.72
CA VAL A 132 42.87 -27.90 -53.38
C VAL A 132 43.40 -29.29 -53.76
N ARG A 133 42.62 -30.36 -53.48
CA ARG A 133 43.00 -31.72 -53.87
C ARG A 133 42.95 -31.94 -55.38
N ALA A 134 41.93 -31.41 -56.05
CA ALA A 134 41.76 -31.52 -57.49
C ALA A 134 42.91 -30.84 -58.24
N ASP A 135 43.30 -29.64 -57.82
CA ASP A 135 44.45 -28.93 -58.38
C ASP A 135 45.78 -29.63 -58.09
N GLY A 136 45.94 -30.18 -56.88
CA GLY A 136 47.09 -31.03 -56.55
C GLY A 136 47.20 -32.24 -57.48
N LEU A 137 46.07 -32.89 -57.77
CA LEU A 137 46.00 -34.03 -58.66
C LEU A 137 46.29 -33.64 -60.12
N ARG A 138 45.73 -32.51 -60.59
CA ARG A 138 46.01 -31.96 -61.93
C ARG A 138 47.50 -31.69 -62.13
N ARG A 139 48.15 -31.03 -61.16
CA ARG A 139 49.59 -30.76 -61.19
C ARG A 139 50.40 -32.06 -61.23
N HIS A 140 50.07 -33.02 -60.37
CA HIS A 140 50.76 -34.32 -60.35
C HIS A 140 50.67 -35.05 -61.70
N TYR A 141 49.50 -35.07 -62.35
CA TYR A 141 49.36 -35.69 -63.66
C TYR A 141 50.06 -34.92 -64.78
N ALA A 142 50.06 -33.58 -64.73
CA ALA A 142 50.81 -32.76 -65.69
C ALA A 142 52.33 -33.02 -65.58
N ASP A 143 52.87 -33.09 -64.36
CA ASP A 143 54.28 -33.43 -64.12
C ASP A 143 54.60 -34.85 -64.64
N LEU A 144 53.69 -35.81 -64.42
CA LEU A 144 53.85 -37.17 -64.92
C LEU A 144 53.83 -37.24 -66.45
N GLU A 145 52.94 -36.49 -67.10
CA GLU A 145 52.86 -36.38 -68.56
C GLU A 145 54.14 -35.76 -69.15
N GLU A 146 54.65 -34.72 -68.51
CA GLU A 146 55.94 -34.12 -68.87
C GLU A 146 57.08 -35.14 -68.74
N GLN A 147 57.18 -35.85 -67.60
CA GLN A 147 58.19 -36.89 -67.40
C GLN A 147 58.10 -38.04 -68.43
N LEU A 148 56.87 -38.47 -68.76
CA LEU A 148 56.64 -39.51 -69.75
C LEU A 148 57.04 -39.05 -71.16
N SER A 149 56.73 -37.81 -71.52
CA SER A 149 57.12 -37.25 -72.82
C SER A 149 58.65 -37.11 -72.95
N GLN A 150 59.33 -36.64 -71.91
CA GLN A 150 60.80 -36.58 -71.86
C GLN A 150 61.43 -37.98 -71.90
N GLY A 151 60.84 -38.97 -71.21
CA GLY A 151 61.25 -40.37 -71.26
C GLY A 151 60.97 -41.08 -72.59
N ALA A 152 59.97 -40.64 -73.36
CA ALA A 152 59.67 -41.14 -74.70
C ALA A 152 60.63 -40.57 -75.76
N VAL A 153 61.06 -39.31 -75.62
CA VAL A 153 62.08 -38.71 -76.47
C VAL A 153 63.44 -39.40 -76.28
N GLY A 154 63.73 -39.90 -75.07
CA GLY A 154 64.95 -40.67 -74.78
C GLY A 154 65.01 -42.09 -75.37
N ARG A 155 63.94 -42.61 -75.98
CA ARG A 155 63.92 -43.94 -76.64
C ARG A 155 63.87 -43.88 -78.17
N LEU A 156 63.83 -42.69 -78.76
CA LEU A 156 63.83 -42.46 -80.21
C LEU A 156 65.16 -41.88 -80.74
N LEU A 157 66.20 -41.91 -79.91
CA LEU A 157 67.62 -41.71 -80.30
C LEU A 157 68.40 -42.99 -79.99
#